data_AF-A0A395MTD5-F1
#
_entry.id   AF-A0A395MTD5-F1
#
_cell.length_a   1.000
_cell.length_b   1.000
_cell.length_c   1.000
_cell.angle_alpha   90.00
_cell.angle_beta   90.00
_cell.angle_gamma   90.00
#
_symmetry.space_group_name_H-M   'P 1'
#
loop_
_entity.id
_entity.type
_entity.pdbx_description
1 polymer ?
#
loop_
_entity_poly.entity_id
_entity_poly.type
_entity_poly.pdbx_seq_one_letter_code
_entity_poly.pdbx_strand_id
1 'polypeptide(L)'
;MAPVKSDRPKRLQMLGTASLLALLIGGLILILVGVNALVNYSTPRQPDDPREPYIPVDYDKSIIQGQAAMKVGREWGIQTWIAITGVAFGLLSFGFAEAYMQIFDSWSSRQAQRGNGLDYTRYLNSQPRAPVLYGIRGFPVFVTLKYTIVIMGIAASIGYKFAFVTPTVRVIENISRHTPISFKGHRLSMVYNDDYEWPDTTPWITDFPLYNNSRSFAHFYQRVNNSVSGVRTDLPPNMLIMSGHASCVSYSGPYFKYGESGNIITREFALVANGSAPEGEFTMTEDKGEWQRIEVSNSTIFKPPQKAIIEYRMSGFAELQIQWAKAPEDSSGTWEVPVVNRSQYNIDMAVVQVARVVKNLDCKTMAGGGGDGVSIRALNNKGSFMNFLQTRWKPHIEKEAIEGELMNVTRKTPEFSGWLELLIKDPDTTLLTAVSAIIRAIMVCHEEGPGNTQLLFDEERPFGEERDPYSDMFPGSSDNFFVGYRVGKYVGCYVSAAVVFVILGCIAILVAMFRVWLGPPALTSWMGQHIYLAHTEAISLSGKATGLASGYQVAERDLGRLRLYTQKREEAGAMLKQDRGEELERQSSKGEDSENRGIITHDDDMGMREREREISTDSPPALNQR
;
A
#
# COMPACT_ATOMS: atom_id res chain seq x y z
N MET A 1 54.59 -3.08 36.22
CA MET A 1 53.14 -2.83 36.08
C MET A 1 52.67 -3.49 34.79
N ALA A 2 51.70 -4.41 34.86
CA ALA A 2 50.98 -4.91 33.68
C ALA A 2 49.62 -4.21 33.58
N PRO A 3 49.09 -3.92 32.38
CA PRO A 3 47.81 -3.23 32.25
C PRO A 3 46.66 -4.11 32.73
N VAL A 4 45.81 -3.54 33.59
CA VAL A 4 44.57 -4.18 34.06
C VAL A 4 43.67 -4.43 32.85
N LYS A 5 43.54 -5.70 32.43
CA LYS A 5 42.56 -6.08 31.40
C LYS A 5 41.17 -5.77 31.93
N SER A 6 40.45 -4.89 31.24
CA SER A 6 39.06 -4.54 31.53
C SER A 6 38.19 -5.80 31.63
N ASP A 7 37.51 -6.02 32.77
CA ASP A 7 36.59 -7.16 32.99
C ASP A 7 35.23 -7.01 32.27
N ARG A 8 35.00 -5.88 31.58
CA ARG A 8 33.74 -5.59 30.88
C ARG A 8 33.29 -6.68 29.86
N PRO A 9 34.15 -7.25 28.99
CA PRO A 9 33.69 -8.26 28.02
C PRO A 9 33.33 -9.59 28.67
N LYS A 10 34.04 -10.00 29.74
CA LYS A 10 33.71 -11.21 30.52
C LYS A 10 32.35 -11.05 31.22
N ARG A 11 32.10 -9.88 31.83
CA ARG A 11 30.77 -9.56 32.41
C ARG A 11 29.66 -9.63 31.35
N LEU A 12 29.86 -9.05 30.17
CA LEU A 12 28.88 -9.08 29.07
C LEU A 12 28.61 -10.51 28.55
N GLN A 13 29.63 -11.37 28.46
CA GLN A 13 29.43 -12.79 28.12
C GLN A 13 28.55 -13.51 29.16
N MET A 14 28.74 -13.24 30.45
CA MET A 14 27.93 -13.80 31.54
C MET A 14 26.49 -13.26 31.62
N LEU A 15 26.14 -12.19 30.89
CA LEU A 15 24.74 -11.72 30.77
C LEU A 15 23.93 -12.45 29.67
N GLY A 16 24.57 -13.30 28.86
CA GLY A 16 23.91 -13.93 27.71
C GLY A 16 23.71 -12.94 26.55
N THR A 17 24.80 -12.60 25.86
CA THR A 17 24.85 -11.60 24.77
C THR A 17 23.77 -11.81 23.70
N ALA A 18 23.48 -13.06 23.32
CA ALA A 18 22.44 -13.39 22.35
C ALA A 18 21.03 -12.92 22.80
N SER A 19 20.72 -13.00 24.09
CA SER A 19 19.41 -12.60 24.63
C SER A 19 19.25 -11.08 24.77
N LEU A 20 20.35 -10.37 25.06
CA LEU A 20 20.40 -8.90 24.99
C LEU A 20 20.23 -8.42 23.55
N LEU A 21 20.95 -9.05 22.61
CA LEU A 21 20.85 -8.75 21.19
C LEU A 21 19.43 -9.02 20.66
N ALA A 22 18.78 -10.10 21.10
CA ALA A 22 17.41 -10.43 20.74
C ALA A 22 16.40 -9.38 21.23
N LEU A 23 16.53 -8.86 22.46
CA LEU A 23 15.70 -7.74 22.95
C LEU A 23 15.90 -6.47 22.11
N LEU A 24 17.17 -6.12 21.79
CA LEU A 24 17.49 -4.93 21.02
C LEU A 24 16.99 -5.03 19.56
N ILE A 25 17.30 -6.12 18.86
CA ILE A 25 16.88 -6.33 17.46
C ILE A 25 15.36 -6.48 17.38
N GLY A 26 14.74 -7.31 18.23
CA GLY A 26 13.29 -7.49 18.25
C GLY A 26 12.54 -6.20 18.55
N GLY A 27 13.02 -5.41 19.52
CA GLY A 27 12.43 -4.11 19.85
C GLY A 27 12.61 -3.08 18.73
N LEU A 28 13.78 -3.03 18.10
CA LEU A 28 14.06 -2.13 16.99
C LEU A 28 13.22 -2.47 15.75
N ILE A 29 13.01 -3.75 15.43
CA ILE A 29 12.11 -4.15 14.34
C ILE A 29 10.68 -3.68 14.62
N LEU A 30 10.14 -3.90 15.84
CA LEU A 30 8.78 -3.43 16.16
C LEU A 30 8.64 -1.90 16.07
N ILE A 31 9.64 -1.14 16.55
CA ILE A 31 9.66 0.33 16.41
C ILE A 31 9.65 0.72 14.92
N LEU A 32 10.53 0.15 14.10
CA LEU A 32 10.60 0.48 12.68
C LEU A 32 9.31 0.12 11.93
N VAL A 33 8.71 -1.05 12.21
CA VAL A 33 7.42 -1.46 11.62
C VAL A 33 6.30 -0.51 12.03
N GLY A 34 6.20 -0.16 13.31
CA GLY A 34 5.20 0.78 13.81
C GLY A 34 5.37 2.19 13.25
N VAL A 35 6.58 2.71 13.22
CA VAL A 35 6.92 4.02 12.63
C VAL A 35 6.67 4.04 11.12
N ASN A 36 6.97 2.97 10.37
CA ASN A 36 6.73 2.88 8.93
C ASN A 36 5.23 2.99 8.57
N ALA A 37 4.34 2.55 9.45
CA ALA A 37 2.90 2.78 9.33
C ALA A 37 2.50 4.19 9.79
N LEU A 38 2.94 4.62 10.98
CA LEU A 38 2.51 5.88 11.60
C LEU A 38 3.00 7.13 10.84
N VAL A 39 4.16 7.10 10.20
CA VAL A 39 4.68 8.22 9.37
C VAL A 39 3.79 8.50 8.15
N ASN A 40 2.99 7.53 7.72
CA ASN A 40 2.08 7.64 6.58
C ASN A 40 0.60 7.66 7.01
N TYR A 41 0.33 7.79 8.31
CA TYR A 41 -1.00 8.05 8.83
C TYR A 41 -1.31 9.55 8.78
N SER A 42 -2.43 9.92 8.15
CA SER A 42 -3.12 11.17 8.44
C SER A 42 -4.58 10.87 8.75
N THR A 43 -5.17 11.65 9.65
CA THR A 43 -6.62 11.77 9.74
C THR A 43 -7.11 12.39 8.43
N PRO A 44 -8.09 11.78 7.72
CA PRO A 44 -8.71 12.44 6.58
C PRO A 44 -9.21 13.81 7.01
N ARG A 45 -8.68 14.90 6.42
CA ARG A 45 -9.21 16.23 6.65
C ARG A 45 -10.65 16.23 6.13
N GLN A 46 -11.61 16.32 7.03
CA GLN A 46 -12.97 16.67 6.67
C GLN A 46 -12.92 18.12 6.13
N PRO A 47 -13.53 18.42 4.97
CA PRO A 47 -13.47 19.77 4.42
C PRO A 47 -14.19 20.75 5.36
N ASP A 48 -13.56 21.90 5.61
CA ASP A 48 -14.12 22.94 6.47
C ASP A 48 -15.35 23.63 5.83
N ASP A 49 -15.48 23.57 4.49
CA ASP A 49 -16.69 23.94 3.72
C ASP A 49 -17.16 22.75 2.84
N PRO A 50 -18.41 22.24 3.01
CA PRO A 50 -18.96 21.18 2.17
C PRO A 50 -19.23 21.58 0.70
N ARG A 51 -18.98 22.84 0.32
CA ARG A 51 -19.14 23.35 -1.07
C ARG A 51 -17.85 23.34 -1.87
N GLU A 52 -16.68 23.22 -1.25
CA GLU A 52 -15.44 23.02 -2.00
C GLU A 52 -15.36 21.58 -2.52
N PRO A 53 -15.02 21.36 -3.81
CA PRO A 53 -14.79 20.03 -4.33
C PRO A 53 -13.54 19.44 -3.69
N TYR A 54 -13.73 18.62 -2.66
CA TYR A 54 -12.66 17.97 -1.92
C TYR A 54 -11.85 17.03 -2.82
N ILE A 55 -10.70 17.52 -3.29
CA ILE A 55 -9.66 16.69 -3.88
C ILE A 55 -8.70 16.31 -2.74
N PRO A 56 -8.73 15.07 -2.21
CA PRO A 56 -7.74 14.64 -1.24
C PRO A 56 -6.38 14.56 -1.94
N VAL A 57 -5.53 15.57 -1.72
CA VAL A 57 -4.13 15.66 -2.20
C VAL A 57 -3.24 14.60 -1.52
N ASP A 58 -3.76 13.93 -0.49
CA ASP A 58 -3.13 12.85 0.25
C ASP A 58 -3.05 11.54 -0.58
N TYR A 59 -2.16 11.52 -1.57
CA TYR A 59 -1.70 10.28 -2.20
C TYR A 59 -0.94 9.39 -1.22
N ASP A 60 -0.93 8.10 -1.51
CA ASP A 60 -0.26 7.02 -0.78
C ASP A 60 -0.78 6.73 0.63
N LYS A 61 -1.88 7.38 1.04
CA LYS A 61 -2.52 7.20 2.35
C LYS A 61 -3.81 6.39 2.28
N SER A 62 -4.19 5.79 3.40
CA SER A 62 -5.46 5.03 3.48
C SER A 62 -6.65 5.97 3.61
N ILE A 63 -7.73 5.68 2.89
CA ILE A 63 -9.02 6.36 3.05
C ILE A 63 -9.80 5.87 4.29
N ILE A 64 -9.42 4.72 4.86
CA ILE A 64 -10.16 4.08 5.96
C ILE A 64 -9.60 4.56 7.29
N GLN A 65 -10.45 5.20 8.11
CA GLN A 65 -10.05 5.66 9.43
C GLN A 65 -9.51 4.51 10.29
N GLY A 66 -8.41 4.77 11.01
CA GLY A 66 -7.74 3.77 11.84
C GLY A 66 -6.81 2.79 11.10
N GLN A 67 -6.75 2.84 9.76
CA GLN A 67 -5.76 2.12 8.96
C GLN A 67 -4.68 3.10 8.45
N ALA A 68 -3.44 2.62 8.36
CA ALA A 68 -2.35 3.35 7.73
C ALA A 68 -1.64 2.45 6.72
N ALA A 69 -1.44 2.92 5.50
CA ALA A 69 -0.63 2.21 4.51
C ALA A 69 0.86 2.30 4.90
N MET A 70 1.64 1.23 4.72
CA MET A 70 3.08 1.31 4.95
C MET A 70 3.72 2.34 4.01
N LYS A 71 4.74 3.07 4.46
CA LYS A 71 5.48 3.98 3.57
C LYS A 71 6.46 3.22 2.68
N VAL A 72 7.32 2.40 3.29
CA VAL A 72 8.32 1.57 2.61
C VAL A 72 7.84 0.12 2.56
N GLY A 73 8.07 -0.57 1.44
CA GLY A 73 7.74 -1.99 1.26
C GLY A 73 6.23 -2.30 1.23
N ARG A 74 5.39 -1.30 0.96
CA ARG A 74 3.92 -1.45 0.85
C ARG A 74 3.44 -2.40 -0.24
N GLU A 75 4.28 -2.65 -1.25
CA GLU A 75 4.01 -3.59 -2.35
C GLU A 75 4.40 -5.04 -2.01
N TRP A 76 5.11 -5.25 -0.90
CA TRP A 76 5.42 -6.60 -0.44
C TRP A 76 4.16 -7.27 0.09
N GLY A 77 4.03 -8.58 -0.15
CA GLY A 77 2.89 -9.35 0.32
C GLY A 77 2.72 -9.28 1.84
N ILE A 78 1.46 -9.31 2.31
CA ILE A 78 1.12 -9.24 3.74
C ILE A 78 1.83 -10.34 4.56
N GLN A 79 2.08 -11.50 3.95
CA GLN A 79 2.83 -12.61 4.55
C GLN A 79 4.28 -12.23 4.88
N THR A 80 4.93 -11.39 4.08
CA THR A 80 6.30 -10.90 4.34
C THR A 80 6.34 -10.03 5.60
N TRP A 81 5.37 -9.12 5.75
CA TRP A 81 5.26 -8.26 6.93
C TRP A 81 4.89 -9.04 8.20
N ILE A 82 4.00 -10.04 8.07
CA ILE A 82 3.71 -11.02 9.11
C ILE A 82 4.99 -11.79 9.50
N ALA A 83 5.79 -12.26 8.54
CA ALA A 83 7.03 -12.97 8.83
C ALA A 83 8.08 -12.09 9.56
N ILE A 84 8.32 -10.87 9.09
CA ILE A 84 9.23 -9.90 9.74
C ILE A 84 8.82 -9.64 11.20
N THR A 85 7.53 -9.43 11.42
CA THR A 85 6.98 -9.14 12.76
C THR A 85 6.97 -10.40 13.64
N GLY A 86 6.72 -11.57 13.07
CA GLY A 86 6.82 -12.86 13.75
C GLY A 86 8.24 -13.15 14.25
N VAL A 87 9.27 -12.84 13.45
CA VAL A 87 10.68 -12.91 13.87
C VAL A 87 10.94 -11.95 15.03
N ALA A 88 10.43 -10.72 14.98
CA ALA A 88 10.56 -9.77 16.09
C ALA A 88 9.93 -10.31 17.39
N PHE A 89 8.70 -10.84 17.34
CA PHE A 89 8.06 -11.45 18.51
C PHE A 89 8.79 -12.71 19.00
N GLY A 90 9.38 -13.52 18.12
CA GLY A 90 10.23 -14.65 18.51
C GLY A 90 11.49 -14.21 19.27
N LEU A 91 12.20 -13.20 18.75
CA LEU A 91 13.36 -12.61 19.41
C LEU A 91 13.00 -11.99 20.77
N LEU A 92 11.88 -11.28 20.86
CA LEU A 92 11.37 -10.73 22.11
C LEU A 92 10.99 -11.81 23.11
N SER A 93 10.31 -12.88 22.68
CA SER A 93 9.95 -14.01 23.56
C SER A 93 11.18 -14.66 24.19
N PHE A 94 12.23 -14.91 23.40
CA PHE A 94 13.52 -15.40 23.91
C PHE A 94 14.19 -14.39 24.85
N GLY A 95 14.27 -13.13 24.41
CA GLY A 95 14.91 -12.05 25.16
C GLY A 95 14.25 -11.76 26.51
N PHE A 96 12.91 -11.77 26.59
CA PHE A 96 12.15 -11.55 27.82
C PHE A 96 12.16 -12.77 28.76
N ALA A 97 12.19 -14.01 28.24
CA ALA A 97 12.34 -15.19 29.07
C ALA A 97 13.70 -15.19 29.83
N GLU A 98 14.78 -14.88 29.13
CA GLU A 98 16.11 -14.70 29.72
C GLU A 98 16.19 -13.46 30.63
N ALA A 99 15.46 -12.39 30.29
CA ALA A 99 15.36 -11.20 31.15
C ALA A 99 14.72 -11.51 32.50
N TYR A 100 13.57 -12.20 32.49
CA TYR A 100 12.87 -12.67 33.67
C TYR A 100 13.82 -13.51 34.55
N MET A 101 14.57 -14.43 33.93
CA MET A 101 15.51 -15.27 34.65
C MET A 101 16.65 -14.49 35.31
N GLN A 102 17.33 -13.62 34.56
CA GLN A 102 18.40 -12.80 35.11
C GLN A 102 17.91 -11.91 36.27
N ILE A 103 16.69 -11.36 36.17
CA ILE A 103 16.09 -10.54 37.24
C ILE A 103 15.79 -11.40 38.48
N PHE A 104 15.19 -12.57 38.30
CA PHE A 104 14.88 -13.50 39.38
C PHE A 104 16.13 -14.01 40.12
N ASP A 105 17.17 -14.42 39.37
CA ASP A 105 18.44 -14.88 39.96
C ASP A 105 19.23 -13.73 40.60
N SER A 106 19.18 -12.51 40.05
CA SER A 106 19.79 -11.31 40.66
C SER A 106 19.10 -10.92 41.97
N TRP A 107 17.75 -10.96 42.02
CA TRP A 107 16.98 -10.74 43.24
C TRP A 107 17.28 -11.81 44.30
N SER A 108 17.31 -13.08 43.88
CA SER A 108 17.63 -14.22 44.75
C SER A 108 19.06 -14.13 45.30
N SER A 109 20.03 -13.71 44.47
CA SER A 109 21.41 -13.43 44.87
C SER A 109 21.46 -12.35 45.97
N ARG A 110 20.72 -11.25 45.79
CA ARG A 110 20.61 -10.16 46.77
C ARG A 110 19.91 -10.57 48.07
N GLN A 111 18.98 -11.55 48.03
CA GLN A 111 18.41 -12.13 49.24
C GLN A 111 19.40 -13.05 49.96
N ALA A 112 20.13 -13.90 49.23
CA ALA A 112 21.14 -14.79 49.82
C ALA A 112 22.29 -14.04 50.49
N GLN A 113 22.56 -12.79 50.08
CA GLN A 113 23.53 -11.88 50.72
C GLN A 113 23.02 -11.18 51.99
N ARG A 114 21.71 -11.28 52.33
CA ARG A 114 21.16 -10.73 53.58
C ARG A 114 21.35 -11.73 54.72
N GLY A 115 21.50 -11.25 55.96
CA GLY A 115 21.72 -12.11 57.14
C GLY A 115 20.66 -13.21 57.35
N ASN A 116 19.42 -12.98 56.89
CA ASN A 116 18.34 -13.98 56.95
C ASN A 116 18.53 -15.16 55.99
N GLY A 117 19.36 -15.04 54.94
CA GLY A 117 19.53 -16.03 53.89
C GLY A 117 18.32 -16.17 52.94
N LEU A 118 18.51 -16.90 51.85
CA LEU A 118 17.46 -17.27 50.89
C LEU A 118 16.93 -18.68 51.21
N ASP A 119 15.61 -18.86 51.29
CA ASP A 119 14.99 -20.19 51.40
C ASP A 119 15.26 -21.00 50.12
N TYR A 120 16.13 -22.01 50.23
CA TYR A 120 16.63 -22.75 49.08
C TYR A 120 15.52 -23.61 48.45
N THR A 121 14.63 -24.16 49.28
CA THR A 121 13.45 -24.91 48.84
C THR A 121 12.54 -24.06 47.94
N ARG A 122 12.20 -22.84 48.39
CA ARG A 122 11.35 -21.92 47.62
C ARG A 122 12.02 -21.44 46.34
N TYR A 123 13.32 -21.19 46.39
CA TYR A 123 14.09 -20.79 45.22
C TYR A 123 14.10 -21.89 44.14
N LEU A 124 14.45 -23.13 44.50
CA LEU A 124 14.44 -24.27 43.57
C LEU A 124 13.05 -24.48 42.95
N ASN A 125 11.99 -24.47 43.76
CA ASN A 125 10.60 -24.62 43.30
C ASN A 125 10.06 -23.42 42.48
N SER A 126 10.84 -22.33 42.32
CA SER A 126 10.48 -21.16 41.50
C SER A 126 11.23 -21.09 40.17
N GLN A 127 12.19 -21.98 39.92
CA GLN A 127 12.95 -21.99 38.67
C GLN A 127 12.12 -22.45 37.46
N PRO A 128 12.51 -22.12 36.20
CA PRO A 128 11.69 -22.42 35.02
C PRO A 128 11.42 -23.89 34.78
N ARG A 129 12.42 -24.72 35.12
CA ARG A 129 12.48 -26.16 34.89
C ARG A 129 12.02 -27.00 36.08
N ALA A 130 11.61 -26.37 37.17
CA ALA A 130 11.05 -27.09 38.31
C ALA A 130 9.71 -27.73 37.93
N PRO A 131 9.41 -28.97 38.37
CA PRO A 131 8.12 -29.61 38.11
C PRO A 131 7.04 -28.89 38.92
N VAL A 132 6.09 -28.24 38.23
CA VAL A 132 5.17 -27.29 38.88
C VAL A 132 3.87 -27.97 39.33
N LEU A 133 3.71 -28.14 40.64
CA LEU A 133 2.39 -28.12 41.28
C LEU A 133 2.00 -26.67 41.57
N TYR A 134 0.80 -26.27 41.17
CA TYR A 134 0.37 -24.88 41.14
C TYR A 134 0.47 -24.19 42.52
N GLY A 135 1.11 -23.02 42.56
CA GLY A 135 0.99 -22.01 43.62
C GLY A 135 1.60 -22.27 45.02
N ILE A 136 1.77 -23.51 45.47
CA ILE A 136 1.90 -23.78 46.93
C ILE A 136 3.36 -23.81 47.47
N ARG A 137 4.39 -23.97 46.63
CA ARG A 137 5.78 -24.24 47.10
C ARG A 137 6.88 -23.30 46.62
N GLY A 138 6.59 -22.31 45.77
CA GLY A 138 7.54 -21.33 45.24
C GLY A 138 7.26 -19.89 45.74
N PHE A 139 7.93 -18.90 45.14
CA PHE A 139 7.62 -17.48 45.35
C PHE A 139 6.42 -17.08 44.47
N PRO A 140 5.21 -16.87 45.03
CA PRO A 140 3.99 -16.78 44.22
C PRO A 140 4.00 -15.61 43.25
N VAL A 141 4.54 -14.45 43.64
CA VAL A 141 4.62 -13.25 42.77
C VAL A 141 5.43 -13.52 41.50
N PHE A 142 6.57 -14.21 41.61
CA PHE A 142 7.42 -14.53 40.46
C PHE A 142 6.81 -15.63 39.58
N VAL A 143 6.20 -16.66 40.20
CA VAL A 143 5.49 -17.72 39.48
C VAL A 143 4.31 -17.13 38.68
N THR A 144 3.50 -16.26 39.29
CA THR A 144 2.42 -15.54 38.59
C THR A 144 2.98 -14.67 37.47
N LEU A 145 4.03 -13.88 37.71
CA LEU A 145 4.67 -13.03 36.69
C LEU A 145 5.16 -13.86 35.49
N LYS A 146 5.80 -15.01 35.72
CA LYS A 146 6.21 -15.96 34.67
C LYS A 146 5.02 -16.37 33.80
N TYR A 147 3.91 -16.80 34.41
CA TYR A 147 2.72 -17.20 33.67
C TYR A 147 2.06 -16.03 32.94
N THR A 148 2.01 -14.83 33.52
CA THR A 148 1.52 -13.62 32.84
C THR A 148 2.37 -13.29 31.61
N ILE A 149 3.71 -13.38 31.69
CA ILE A 149 4.60 -13.16 30.54
C ILE A 149 4.35 -14.22 29.44
N VAL A 150 4.17 -15.49 29.80
CA VAL A 150 3.86 -16.56 28.83
C VAL A 150 2.49 -16.33 28.15
N ILE A 151 1.45 -15.98 28.92
CA ILE A 151 0.11 -15.68 28.39
C ILE A 151 0.15 -14.45 27.47
N MET A 152 0.86 -13.39 27.86
CA MET A 152 1.10 -12.21 27.02
C MET A 152 1.83 -12.57 25.72
N GLY A 153 2.82 -13.47 25.79
CA GLY A 153 3.53 -13.98 24.60
C GLY A 153 2.62 -14.76 23.65
N ILE A 154 1.70 -15.58 24.17
CA ILE A 154 0.70 -16.30 23.37
C ILE A 154 -0.32 -15.34 22.76
N ALA A 155 -0.81 -14.37 23.54
CA ALA A 155 -1.73 -13.34 23.03
C ALA A 155 -1.07 -12.49 21.93
N ALA A 156 0.21 -12.12 22.10
CA ALA A 156 0.97 -11.38 21.10
C ALA A 156 1.22 -12.20 19.83
N SER A 157 1.59 -13.49 19.95
CA SER A 157 1.88 -14.37 18.81
C SER A 157 0.65 -14.70 17.95
N ILE A 158 -0.56 -14.61 18.52
CA ILE A 158 -1.82 -14.66 17.77
C ILE A 158 -2.18 -13.27 17.24
N GLY A 159 -2.12 -12.25 18.09
CA GLY A 159 -2.61 -10.89 17.82
C GLY A 159 -1.88 -10.17 16.68
N TYR A 160 -0.56 -10.34 16.54
CA TYR A 160 0.21 -9.60 15.52
C TYR A 160 -0.23 -9.92 14.08
N LYS A 161 -0.80 -11.10 13.83
CA LYS A 161 -1.33 -11.48 12.51
C LYS A 161 -2.49 -10.58 12.07
N PHE A 162 -3.27 -10.10 13.03
CA PHE A 162 -4.43 -9.21 12.80
C PHE A 162 -4.05 -7.72 12.80
N ALA A 163 -2.79 -7.37 13.06
CA ALA A 163 -2.30 -6.00 12.97
C ALA A 163 -2.24 -5.49 11.52
N PHE A 164 -1.98 -6.40 10.56
CA PHE A 164 -1.80 -6.07 9.16
C PHE A 164 -3.11 -6.14 8.37
N VAL A 165 -3.25 -5.20 7.45
CA VAL A 165 -4.42 -5.05 6.57
C VAL A 165 -3.98 -4.72 5.15
N THR A 166 -4.89 -4.84 4.19
CA THR A 166 -4.70 -4.31 2.84
C THR A 166 -5.58 -3.06 2.65
N PRO A 167 -5.11 -1.86 3.02
CA PRO A 167 -5.91 -0.65 2.95
C PRO A 167 -6.28 -0.29 1.50
N THR A 168 -7.41 0.39 1.34
CA THR A 168 -7.69 1.12 0.11
C THR A 168 -6.89 2.43 0.13
N VAL A 169 -6.13 2.68 -0.94
CA VAL A 169 -5.14 3.77 -1.02
C VAL A 169 -5.32 4.53 -2.33
N ARG A 170 -5.32 5.87 -2.28
CA ARG A 170 -5.26 6.71 -3.49
C ARG A 170 -3.82 6.84 -3.95
N VAL A 171 -3.51 6.57 -5.21
CA VAL A 171 -2.15 6.54 -5.75
C VAL A 171 -2.05 7.24 -7.11
N ILE A 172 -0.83 7.64 -7.45
CA ILE A 172 -0.39 7.93 -8.82
C ILE A 172 0.57 6.80 -9.20
N GLU A 173 0.33 6.13 -10.32
CA GLU A 173 1.16 5.01 -10.82
C GLU A 173 1.54 5.26 -12.28
N ASN A 174 2.84 5.34 -12.56
CA ASN A 174 3.34 5.49 -13.93
C ASN A 174 3.09 4.20 -14.74
N ILE A 175 2.52 4.36 -15.93
CA ILE A 175 2.12 3.23 -16.80
C ILE A 175 3.30 2.89 -17.72
N SER A 176 3.92 1.74 -17.46
CA SER A 176 5.03 1.21 -18.28
C SER A 176 4.52 0.56 -19.57
N ARG A 177 5.43 0.36 -20.56
CA ARG A 177 5.17 -0.40 -21.81
C ARG A 177 4.61 -1.81 -21.62
N HIS A 178 4.83 -2.40 -20.44
CA HIS A 178 4.36 -3.76 -20.11
C HIS A 178 3.01 -3.77 -19.40
N THR A 179 2.41 -2.61 -19.17
CA THR A 179 1.04 -2.48 -18.66
C THR A 179 0.07 -2.80 -19.80
N PRO A 180 -0.98 -3.62 -19.58
CA PRO A 180 -1.77 -4.19 -20.67
C PRO A 180 -2.84 -3.21 -21.19
N ILE A 181 -2.45 -1.99 -21.57
CA ILE A 181 -3.30 -1.10 -22.35
C ILE A 181 -3.09 -1.44 -23.83
N SER A 182 -4.14 -1.98 -24.45
CA SER A 182 -4.19 -2.27 -25.89
C SER A 182 -5.21 -1.34 -26.56
N PHE A 183 -4.92 -0.91 -27.78
CA PHE A 183 -5.93 -0.26 -28.62
C PHE A 183 -6.55 -1.30 -29.54
N LYS A 184 -7.88 -1.31 -29.56
CA LYS A 184 -8.65 -1.92 -30.64
C LYS A 184 -8.60 -0.93 -31.81
N GLY A 185 -8.25 -1.39 -33.01
CA GLY A 185 -8.44 -0.56 -34.20
C GLY A 185 -9.92 -0.25 -34.38
N HIS A 186 -10.28 0.93 -34.85
CA HIS A 186 -11.67 1.20 -35.16
C HIS A 186 -12.04 0.44 -36.45
N ARG A 187 -13.31 0.07 -36.55
CA ARG A 187 -13.86 -0.65 -37.70
C ARG A 187 -15.14 0.04 -38.13
N LEU A 188 -15.39 0.09 -39.43
CA LEU A 188 -16.66 0.55 -40.00
C LEU A 188 -17.82 -0.45 -39.78
N SER A 189 -17.56 -1.63 -39.20
CA SER A 189 -18.60 -2.60 -38.81
C SER A 189 -19.47 -2.11 -37.64
N MET A 190 -20.65 -2.72 -37.46
CA MET A 190 -21.53 -2.43 -36.32
C MET A 190 -20.99 -2.99 -35.00
N VAL A 191 -20.33 -4.16 -35.05
CA VAL A 191 -19.93 -4.96 -33.88
C VAL A 191 -18.51 -5.48 -34.04
N TYR A 192 -17.78 -5.57 -32.93
CA TYR A 192 -16.53 -6.31 -32.78
C TYR A 192 -16.82 -7.79 -32.43
N ASN A 193 -16.71 -8.69 -33.40
CA ASN A 193 -16.96 -10.13 -33.26
C ASN A 193 -15.68 -10.95 -32.98
N ASP A 194 -14.78 -10.42 -32.13
CA ASP A 194 -13.49 -11.08 -31.88
C ASP A 194 -13.46 -11.95 -30.60
N ASP A 195 -14.50 -11.96 -29.74
CA ASP A 195 -14.57 -12.93 -28.62
C ASP A 195 -15.98 -13.21 -28.04
N TYR A 196 -16.15 -14.42 -27.49
CA TYR A 196 -17.39 -15.22 -27.52
C TYR A 196 -18.54 -14.88 -26.52
N GLU A 197 -18.51 -13.76 -25.80
CA GLU A 197 -19.49 -13.52 -24.71
C GLU A 197 -20.46 -12.36 -24.90
N TRP A 198 -20.04 -11.19 -25.42
CA TRP A 198 -20.96 -10.05 -25.63
C TRP A 198 -20.54 -9.16 -26.81
N PRO A 199 -21.43 -8.86 -27.77
CA PRO A 199 -21.15 -7.98 -28.90
C PRO A 199 -20.87 -6.55 -28.42
N ASP A 200 -19.72 -6.01 -28.82
CA ASP A 200 -19.28 -4.66 -28.50
C ASP A 200 -19.50 -3.76 -29.72
N THR A 201 -20.32 -2.71 -29.58
CA THR A 201 -20.63 -1.79 -30.69
C THR A 201 -19.42 -0.91 -31.01
N THR A 202 -19.29 -0.44 -32.24
CA THR A 202 -18.15 0.41 -32.62
C THR A 202 -18.32 1.88 -32.16
N PRO A 203 -17.24 2.55 -31.70
CA PRO A 203 -17.32 3.92 -31.16
C PRO A 203 -17.89 4.96 -32.14
N TRP A 204 -17.67 4.81 -33.45
CA TRP A 204 -18.12 5.80 -34.45
C TRP A 204 -19.63 5.89 -34.57
N ILE A 205 -20.35 4.84 -34.16
CA ILE A 205 -21.81 4.83 -34.05
C ILE A 205 -22.22 5.49 -32.72
N THR A 206 -21.69 4.99 -31.60
CA THR A 206 -22.20 5.30 -30.24
C THR A 206 -21.72 6.59 -29.62
N ASP A 207 -20.55 7.08 -30.01
CA ASP A 207 -19.91 8.23 -29.36
C ASP A 207 -20.54 9.51 -29.90
N PHE A 208 -21.79 9.76 -29.50
CA PHE A 208 -22.59 10.90 -29.94
C PHE A 208 -22.09 12.20 -29.29
N PRO A 209 -22.22 13.36 -29.98
CA PRO A 209 -22.01 14.63 -29.32
C PRO A 209 -22.93 14.78 -28.10
N LEU A 210 -22.50 15.58 -27.13
CA LEU A 210 -23.19 15.85 -25.86
C LEU A 210 -23.23 14.68 -24.85
N TYR A 211 -22.80 13.48 -25.21
CA TYR A 211 -22.64 12.40 -24.23
C TYR A 211 -21.44 12.67 -23.33
N ASN A 212 -21.64 12.53 -22.01
CA ASN A 212 -20.58 12.75 -21.02
C ASN A 212 -19.41 11.78 -21.17
N ASN A 213 -19.70 10.53 -21.57
CA ASN A 213 -18.70 9.49 -21.76
C ASN A 213 -18.56 9.16 -23.24
N SER A 214 -17.32 9.09 -23.73
CA SER A 214 -16.97 8.71 -25.10
C SER A 214 -15.79 7.74 -25.08
N ARG A 215 -15.77 6.76 -25.98
CA ARG A 215 -14.72 5.73 -26.02
C ARG A 215 -13.50 6.20 -26.83
N SER A 216 -13.77 6.98 -27.86
CA SER A 216 -12.76 7.42 -28.83
C SER A 216 -12.97 8.84 -29.34
N PHE A 217 -14.22 9.28 -29.53
CA PHE A 217 -14.53 10.54 -30.24
C PHE A 217 -14.89 11.68 -29.29
N ALA A 218 -14.03 12.70 -29.20
CA ALA A 218 -14.28 13.91 -28.43
C ALA A 218 -14.80 15.04 -29.32
N HIS A 219 -15.87 15.71 -28.89
CA HIS A 219 -16.59 16.71 -29.68
C HIS A 219 -16.44 18.11 -29.08
N PHE A 220 -15.94 19.04 -29.89
CA PHE A 220 -15.81 20.44 -29.55
C PHE A 220 -16.81 21.24 -30.38
N TYR A 221 -17.72 21.93 -29.71
CA TYR A 221 -18.87 22.60 -30.32
C TYR A 221 -19.13 23.94 -29.65
N GLN A 222 -19.93 24.77 -30.31
CA GLN A 222 -20.21 26.14 -29.89
C GLN A 222 -21.24 26.15 -28.75
N ARG A 223 -21.06 27.05 -27.79
CA ARG A 223 -22.01 27.27 -26.69
C ARG A 223 -22.48 28.72 -26.71
N VAL A 224 -23.77 28.94 -26.50
CA VAL A 224 -24.41 30.27 -26.41
C VAL A 224 -23.95 31.01 -25.15
N ASN A 225 -23.65 30.28 -24.07
CA ASN A 225 -23.13 30.76 -22.80
C ASN A 225 -22.20 29.67 -22.21
N ASN A 226 -21.43 30.00 -21.16
CA ASN A 226 -20.58 29.04 -20.43
C ASN A 226 -21.35 27.93 -19.66
N SER A 227 -22.68 27.88 -19.77
CA SER A 227 -23.53 26.83 -19.18
C SER A 227 -23.52 25.54 -20.00
N VAL A 228 -23.46 24.39 -19.33
CA VAL A 228 -23.53 23.05 -19.95
C VAL A 228 -24.80 22.84 -20.79
N SER A 229 -25.92 23.47 -20.42
CA SER A 229 -27.19 23.44 -21.17
C SER A 229 -27.24 24.38 -22.38
N GLY A 230 -26.19 25.18 -22.63
CA GLY A 230 -26.18 26.24 -23.64
C GLY A 230 -25.67 25.82 -25.01
N VAL A 231 -25.71 24.54 -25.38
CA VAL A 231 -25.07 24.05 -26.61
C VAL A 231 -25.87 24.38 -27.85
N ARG A 232 -25.19 24.87 -28.90
CA ARG A 232 -25.77 25.08 -30.23
C ARG A 232 -25.81 23.76 -31.01
N THR A 233 -26.94 23.07 -30.94
CA THR A 233 -27.22 21.87 -31.76
C THR A 233 -27.66 22.20 -33.19
N ASP A 234 -27.96 23.47 -33.44
CA ASP A 234 -28.32 24.07 -34.73
C ASP A 234 -27.09 24.44 -35.59
N LEU A 235 -25.88 24.18 -35.08
CA LEU A 235 -24.62 24.38 -35.79
C LEU A 235 -23.75 23.12 -35.72
N PRO A 236 -22.85 22.93 -36.69
CA PRO A 236 -21.98 21.77 -36.76
C PRO A 236 -20.86 21.84 -35.69
N PRO A 237 -20.14 20.73 -35.41
CA PRO A 237 -19.03 20.75 -34.45
C PRO A 237 -17.87 21.60 -34.98
N ASN A 238 -17.22 22.39 -34.12
CA ASN A 238 -16.01 23.16 -34.49
C ASN A 238 -14.83 22.23 -34.74
N MET A 239 -14.67 21.21 -33.91
CA MET A 239 -13.56 20.27 -33.99
C MET A 239 -14.00 18.91 -33.43
N LEU A 240 -13.45 17.84 -34.01
CA LEU A 240 -13.72 16.48 -33.58
C LEU A 240 -12.38 15.72 -33.51
N ILE A 241 -12.12 15.06 -32.39
CA ILE A 241 -10.86 14.33 -32.14
C ILE A 241 -11.16 12.85 -32.01
N MET A 242 -10.46 12.01 -32.76
CA MET A 242 -10.52 10.56 -32.71
C MET A 242 -9.25 10.02 -32.04
N SER A 243 -9.39 9.66 -30.76
CA SER A 243 -8.37 9.00 -29.94
C SER A 243 -8.48 7.47 -30.02
N GLY A 244 -7.54 6.73 -29.42
CA GLY A 244 -7.53 5.27 -29.50
C GLY A 244 -8.68 4.60 -28.75
N HIS A 245 -9.29 3.57 -29.34
CA HIS A 245 -10.31 2.77 -28.65
C HIS A 245 -9.64 1.80 -27.67
N ALA A 246 -9.39 2.28 -26.44
CA ALA A 246 -8.51 1.60 -25.50
C ALA A 246 -9.22 0.53 -24.64
N SER A 247 -8.47 -0.53 -24.34
CA SER A 247 -8.84 -1.66 -23.47
C SER A 247 -7.72 -1.95 -22.48
N CYS A 248 -8.06 -2.29 -21.23
CA CYS A 248 -7.13 -2.81 -20.22
C CYS A 248 -7.32 -4.31 -19.89
N VAL A 249 -8.01 -5.05 -20.78
CA VAL A 249 -8.12 -6.51 -20.70
C VAL A 249 -6.81 -7.16 -21.13
N SER A 250 -6.21 -7.96 -20.26
CA SER A 250 -5.02 -8.78 -20.57
C SER A 250 -5.36 -10.26 -20.61
N TYR A 251 -4.62 -11.02 -21.43
CA TYR A 251 -4.64 -12.49 -21.41
C TYR A 251 -4.26 -13.09 -20.04
N SER A 252 -3.55 -12.34 -19.19
CA SER A 252 -3.17 -12.74 -17.83
C SER A 252 -4.19 -12.38 -16.74
N GLY A 253 -5.34 -11.80 -17.13
CA GLY A 253 -6.40 -11.33 -16.22
C GLY A 253 -6.51 -9.80 -16.14
N PRO A 254 -7.51 -9.26 -15.41
CA PRO A 254 -7.75 -7.83 -15.33
C PRO A 254 -6.69 -7.13 -14.48
N TYR A 255 -6.08 -6.07 -15.02
CA TYR A 255 -5.04 -5.27 -14.35
C TYR A 255 -5.59 -4.41 -13.19
N PHE A 256 -6.90 -4.12 -13.20
CA PHE A 256 -7.63 -3.51 -12.10
C PHE A 256 -8.52 -4.54 -11.42
N LYS A 257 -8.68 -4.42 -10.10
CA LYS A 257 -9.54 -5.31 -9.31
C LYS A 257 -10.93 -4.71 -9.08
N TYR A 258 -11.87 -5.54 -8.64
CA TYR A 258 -13.19 -5.06 -8.21
C TYR A 258 -13.05 -4.07 -7.05
N GLY A 259 -13.80 -2.98 -7.08
CA GLY A 259 -13.68 -1.86 -6.14
C GLY A 259 -12.56 -0.86 -6.45
N GLU A 260 -11.64 -1.16 -7.38
CA GLU A 260 -10.71 -0.15 -7.89
C GLU A 260 -11.42 0.83 -8.82
N SER A 261 -11.02 2.10 -8.74
CA SER A 261 -11.57 3.16 -9.59
C SER A 261 -10.62 4.34 -9.71
N GLY A 262 -10.63 5.01 -10.86
CA GLY A 262 -9.77 6.15 -11.13
C GLY A 262 -9.75 6.55 -12.59
N ASN A 263 -8.79 7.38 -12.94
CA ASN A 263 -8.52 7.79 -14.32
C ASN A 263 -7.18 7.24 -14.79
N ILE A 264 -7.16 6.67 -15.98
CA ILE A 264 -5.94 6.45 -16.76
C ILE A 264 -5.76 7.66 -17.66
N ILE A 265 -4.61 8.30 -17.55
CA ILE A 265 -4.14 9.33 -18.46
C ILE A 265 -3.16 8.68 -19.42
N THR A 266 -3.40 8.82 -20.72
CA THR A 266 -2.52 8.34 -21.79
C THR A 266 -2.11 9.46 -22.73
N ARG A 267 -0.94 9.31 -23.37
CA ARG A 267 -0.45 10.15 -24.46
C ARG A 267 -0.53 9.36 -25.76
N GLU A 268 -1.18 9.92 -26.78
CA GLU A 268 -1.58 9.17 -27.98
C GLU A 268 -1.44 10.00 -29.25
N PHE A 269 -1.22 9.32 -30.38
CA PHE A 269 -1.60 9.88 -31.68
C PHE A 269 -3.11 9.79 -31.85
N ALA A 270 -3.71 10.91 -32.27
CA ALA A 270 -5.14 11.03 -32.58
C ALA A 270 -5.34 11.82 -33.88
N LEU A 271 -6.38 11.45 -34.64
CA LEU A 271 -6.83 12.27 -35.77
C LEU A 271 -7.67 13.44 -35.24
N VAL A 272 -7.51 14.62 -35.83
CA VAL A 272 -8.25 15.84 -35.49
C VAL A 272 -8.87 16.41 -36.76
N ALA A 273 -10.20 16.43 -36.82
CA ALA A 273 -10.95 17.15 -37.84
C ALA A 273 -11.21 18.58 -37.34
N ASN A 274 -10.60 19.59 -37.96
CA ASN A 274 -10.80 20.99 -37.60
C ASN A 274 -11.73 21.67 -38.63
N GLY A 275 -12.81 22.27 -38.15
CA GLY A 275 -13.89 22.84 -38.97
C GLY A 275 -13.72 24.32 -39.25
N SER A 276 -13.97 24.71 -40.50
CA SER A 276 -14.10 26.09 -40.95
C SER A 276 -15.39 26.27 -41.77
N ALA A 277 -15.88 27.52 -41.83
CA ALA A 277 -16.95 27.90 -42.74
C ALA A 277 -16.33 28.62 -43.94
N PRO A 278 -16.45 28.08 -45.18
CA PRO A 278 -15.98 28.79 -46.36
C PRO A 278 -16.86 30.00 -46.66
N GLU A 279 -16.25 31.12 -47.05
CA GLU A 279 -16.97 32.32 -47.47
C GLU A 279 -17.60 32.12 -48.86
N GLY A 280 -18.84 32.59 -49.02
CA GLY A 280 -19.57 32.57 -50.30
C GLY A 280 -21.02 32.14 -50.15
N GLU A 281 -21.82 32.44 -51.18
CA GLU A 281 -23.14 31.84 -51.37
C GLU A 281 -22.98 30.58 -52.22
N PHE A 282 -23.69 29.51 -51.84
CA PHE A 282 -23.64 28.21 -52.51
C PHE A 282 -25.06 27.74 -52.80
N THR A 283 -25.25 26.99 -53.89
CA THR A 283 -26.52 26.35 -54.24
C THR A 283 -26.35 24.84 -54.36
N MET A 284 -27.43 24.10 -54.09
CA MET A 284 -27.57 22.68 -54.40
C MET A 284 -28.50 22.52 -55.59
N THR A 285 -28.13 21.68 -56.54
CA THR A 285 -28.91 21.34 -57.74
C THR A 285 -29.39 19.91 -57.69
N GLU A 286 -30.42 19.56 -58.47
CA GLU A 286 -30.88 18.17 -58.54
C GLU A 286 -29.77 17.19 -58.94
N ASP A 287 -28.95 17.55 -59.94
CA ASP A 287 -27.69 16.87 -60.21
C ASP A 287 -26.71 17.12 -59.06
N LYS A 288 -26.31 16.01 -58.42
CA LYS A 288 -25.39 15.94 -57.29
C LYS A 288 -23.92 15.89 -57.70
N GLY A 289 -23.60 15.58 -58.96
CA GLY A 289 -22.22 15.38 -59.42
C GLY A 289 -21.44 14.41 -58.52
N GLU A 290 -20.38 14.90 -57.88
CA GLU A 290 -19.51 14.13 -56.97
C GLU A 290 -20.04 14.01 -55.52
N TRP A 291 -21.12 14.73 -55.17
CA TRP A 291 -21.65 14.75 -53.81
C TRP A 291 -22.44 13.48 -53.48
N GLN A 292 -22.22 12.97 -52.27
CA GLN A 292 -23.13 12.01 -51.64
C GLN A 292 -24.27 12.79 -50.97
N ARG A 293 -25.52 12.39 -51.22
CA ARG A 293 -26.73 13.08 -50.74
C ARG A 293 -27.53 12.18 -49.81
N ILE A 294 -28.00 12.75 -48.69
CA ILE A 294 -28.96 12.15 -47.78
C ILE A 294 -30.15 13.11 -47.65
N GLU A 295 -31.33 12.63 -48.01
CA GLU A 295 -32.59 13.39 -47.95
C GLU A 295 -33.42 12.95 -46.75
N VAL A 296 -33.78 13.89 -45.87
CA VAL A 296 -34.52 13.63 -44.63
C VAL A 296 -35.90 14.27 -44.72
N SER A 297 -36.96 13.46 -44.74
CA SER A 297 -38.32 13.93 -45.05
C SER A 297 -38.95 14.85 -43.99
N ASN A 298 -38.52 14.73 -42.73
CA ASN A 298 -39.01 15.53 -41.61
C ASN A 298 -37.86 15.78 -40.61
N SER A 299 -37.02 16.77 -40.90
CA SER A 299 -35.79 17.02 -40.15
C SER A 299 -35.96 18.12 -39.11
N THR A 300 -35.54 17.85 -37.87
CA THR A 300 -35.46 18.81 -36.76
C THR A 300 -34.25 19.76 -36.85
N ILE A 301 -33.39 19.61 -37.88
CA ILE A 301 -32.34 20.57 -38.26
C ILE A 301 -32.92 21.97 -38.48
N PHE A 302 -34.16 22.05 -38.98
CA PHE A 302 -34.87 23.30 -39.19
C PHE A 302 -36.05 23.46 -38.22
N LYS A 303 -36.44 24.72 -37.98
CA LYS A 303 -37.61 25.08 -37.18
C LYS A 303 -38.52 26.00 -38.03
N PRO A 304 -39.78 25.60 -38.31
CA PRO A 304 -40.39 24.29 -38.02
C PRO A 304 -39.67 23.13 -38.75
N PRO A 305 -39.83 21.87 -38.30
CA PRO A 305 -39.31 20.70 -38.99
C PRO A 305 -39.87 20.59 -40.41
N GLN A 306 -39.01 20.26 -41.37
CA GLN A 306 -39.35 20.17 -42.79
C GLN A 306 -38.37 19.25 -43.52
N LYS A 307 -38.58 19.02 -44.82
CA LYS A 307 -37.62 18.25 -45.64
C LYS A 307 -36.25 18.92 -45.66
N ALA A 308 -35.19 18.16 -45.44
CA ALA A 308 -33.81 18.63 -45.48
C ALA A 308 -32.96 17.78 -46.44
N ILE A 309 -31.99 18.43 -47.08
CA ILE A 309 -30.95 17.77 -47.88
C ILE A 309 -29.62 18.01 -47.18
N ILE A 310 -28.86 16.94 -46.94
CA ILE A 310 -27.48 17.01 -46.48
C ILE A 310 -26.61 16.37 -47.55
N GLU A 311 -25.57 17.08 -47.96
CA GLU A 311 -24.59 16.58 -48.91
C GLU A 311 -23.18 16.60 -48.31
N TYR A 312 -22.38 15.59 -48.64
CA TYR A 312 -20.97 15.53 -48.27
C TYR A 312 -20.11 14.97 -49.40
N ARG A 313 -18.85 15.42 -49.46
CA ARG A 313 -17.81 14.87 -50.35
C ARG A 313 -16.43 15.09 -49.77
N MET A 314 -15.47 14.29 -50.22
CA MET A 314 -14.05 14.62 -50.08
C MET A 314 -13.64 15.55 -51.21
N SER A 315 -13.22 16.79 -50.92
CA SER A 315 -12.73 17.73 -51.94
C SER A 315 -11.26 17.50 -52.30
N GLY A 316 -10.53 16.85 -51.39
CA GLY A 316 -9.12 16.52 -51.50
C GLY A 316 -8.77 15.46 -50.45
N PHE A 317 -7.51 15.03 -50.43
CA PHE A 317 -7.06 14.14 -49.37
C PHE A 317 -7.22 14.81 -48.00
N ALA A 318 -7.95 14.14 -47.09
CA ALA A 318 -8.23 14.61 -45.74
C ALA A 318 -9.01 15.93 -45.65
N GLU A 319 -9.63 16.38 -46.76
CA GLU A 319 -10.50 17.55 -46.80
C GLU A 319 -11.95 17.12 -47.07
N LEU A 320 -12.80 17.25 -46.05
CA LEU A 320 -14.21 16.89 -46.07
C LEU A 320 -15.06 18.15 -46.17
N GLN A 321 -15.91 18.24 -47.19
CA GLN A 321 -16.90 19.31 -47.33
C GLN A 321 -18.30 18.74 -47.04
N ILE A 322 -19.07 19.45 -46.22
CA ILE A 322 -20.45 19.12 -45.85
C ILE A 322 -21.31 20.37 -46.03
N GLN A 323 -22.49 20.23 -46.62
CA GLN A 323 -23.44 21.32 -46.83
C GLN A 323 -24.87 20.82 -46.59
N TRP A 324 -25.77 21.71 -46.19
CA TRP A 324 -27.18 21.36 -45.99
C TRP A 324 -28.12 22.48 -46.44
N ALA A 325 -29.28 22.08 -46.97
CA ALA A 325 -30.32 22.97 -47.47
C ALA A 325 -31.70 22.47 -47.07
N LYS A 326 -32.70 23.34 -47.21
CA LYS A 326 -34.11 22.92 -47.21
C LYS A 326 -34.37 22.21 -48.54
N ALA A 327 -35.01 21.04 -48.51
CA ALA A 327 -35.38 20.39 -49.76
C ALA A 327 -36.49 21.20 -50.46
N PRO A 328 -36.55 21.20 -51.79
CA PRO A 328 -37.63 21.85 -52.51
C PRO A 328 -38.97 21.16 -52.24
N GLU A 329 -40.05 21.96 -52.31
CA GLU A 329 -41.41 21.45 -52.15
C GLU A 329 -41.88 20.70 -53.41
N ASP A 330 -41.47 21.19 -54.59
CA ASP A 330 -41.80 20.62 -55.90
C ASP A 330 -40.82 19.54 -56.36
N SER A 331 -41.36 18.48 -56.97
CA SER A 331 -40.61 17.35 -57.53
C SER A 331 -40.43 17.45 -59.06
N SER A 332 -40.18 18.65 -59.57
CA SER A 332 -40.25 19.00 -61.01
C SER A 332 -39.11 18.46 -61.89
N GLY A 333 -38.10 17.78 -61.32
CA GLY A 333 -36.99 17.18 -62.07
C GLY A 333 -35.86 18.15 -62.45
N THR A 334 -35.98 19.43 -62.10
CA THR A 334 -34.92 20.44 -62.17
C THR A 334 -35.11 21.47 -61.06
N TRP A 335 -34.47 21.28 -59.92
CA TRP A 335 -34.46 22.25 -58.83
C TRP A 335 -33.06 22.79 -58.52
N GLU A 336 -33.03 24.02 -58.01
CA GLU A 336 -31.88 24.67 -57.40
C GLU A 336 -32.33 25.33 -56.09
N VAL A 337 -31.63 25.06 -54.98
CA VAL A 337 -31.95 25.62 -53.65
C VAL A 337 -30.70 26.24 -53.01
N PRO A 338 -30.84 27.36 -52.28
CA PRO A 338 -29.71 27.95 -51.56
C PRO A 338 -29.27 27.04 -50.41
N VAL A 339 -27.96 26.83 -50.31
CA VAL A 339 -27.32 26.19 -49.16
C VAL A 339 -27.52 27.07 -47.93
N VAL A 340 -28.02 26.50 -46.83
CA VAL A 340 -28.24 27.25 -45.58
C VAL A 340 -26.91 27.55 -44.91
N ASN A 341 -25.99 26.59 -44.92
CA ASN A 341 -24.60 26.78 -44.53
C ASN A 341 -23.75 25.60 -45.07
N ARG A 342 -22.45 25.85 -45.23
CA ARG A 342 -21.43 24.88 -45.66
C ARG A 342 -20.33 24.83 -44.62
N SER A 343 -19.70 23.69 -44.47
CA SER A 343 -18.57 23.50 -43.56
C SER A 343 -17.50 22.65 -44.24
N GLN A 344 -16.25 23.02 -44.00
CA GLN A 344 -15.08 22.28 -44.45
C GLN A 344 -14.31 21.79 -43.23
N TYR A 345 -13.94 20.52 -43.23
CA TYR A 345 -13.15 19.88 -42.19
C TYR A 345 -11.84 19.40 -42.79
N ASN A 346 -10.74 19.91 -42.25
CA ASN A 346 -9.41 19.43 -42.57
C ASN A 346 -8.98 18.45 -41.47
N ILE A 347 -8.66 17.22 -41.85
CA ILE A 347 -8.27 16.13 -40.95
C ILE A 347 -6.74 16.05 -40.92
N ASP A 348 -6.16 16.12 -39.73
CA ASP A 348 -4.71 16.00 -39.52
C ASP A 348 -4.40 15.17 -38.26
N MET A 349 -3.13 14.88 -38.01
CA MET A 349 -2.67 14.20 -36.80
C MET A 349 -2.30 15.19 -35.68
N ALA A 350 -2.55 14.76 -34.45
CA ALA A 350 -2.14 15.44 -33.23
C ALA A 350 -1.55 14.44 -32.23
N VAL A 351 -0.73 14.95 -31.31
CA VAL A 351 -0.50 14.27 -30.03
C VAL A 351 -1.50 14.82 -29.04
N VAL A 352 -2.27 13.93 -28.43
CA VAL A 352 -3.30 14.25 -27.43
C VAL A 352 -3.00 13.55 -26.12
N GLN A 353 -3.57 14.07 -25.03
CA GLN A 353 -3.69 13.39 -23.77
C GLN A 353 -5.15 13.01 -23.55
N VAL A 354 -5.40 11.77 -23.12
CA VAL A 354 -6.76 11.24 -22.94
C VAL A 354 -6.93 10.75 -21.51
N ALA A 355 -7.92 11.30 -20.82
CA ALA A 355 -8.33 10.88 -19.48
C ALA A 355 -9.50 9.90 -19.59
N ARG A 356 -9.23 8.60 -19.37
CA ARG A 356 -10.23 7.53 -19.38
C ARG A 356 -10.57 7.05 -17.99
N VAL A 357 -11.85 6.89 -17.72
CA VAL A 357 -12.37 6.38 -16.44
C VAL A 357 -12.24 4.85 -16.42
N VAL A 358 -11.74 4.33 -15.31
CA VAL A 358 -11.77 2.89 -14.98
C VAL A 358 -12.53 2.71 -13.68
N LYS A 359 -13.45 1.74 -13.63
CA LYS A 359 -14.25 1.43 -12.45
C LYS A 359 -14.72 -0.02 -12.46
N ASN A 360 -14.64 -0.71 -11.32
CA ASN A 360 -15.32 -2.01 -11.10
C ASN A 360 -15.08 -3.08 -12.19
N LEU A 361 -13.83 -3.31 -12.59
CA LEU A 361 -13.43 -4.25 -13.65
C LEU A 361 -13.82 -3.86 -15.09
N ASP A 362 -14.45 -2.70 -15.33
CA ASP A 362 -14.74 -2.26 -16.70
C ASP A 362 -13.45 -1.79 -17.40
N CYS A 363 -12.80 -2.77 -18.01
CA CYS A 363 -11.56 -2.65 -18.78
C CYS A 363 -11.77 -2.95 -20.26
N LYS A 364 -12.93 -3.47 -20.69
CA LYS A 364 -13.16 -3.92 -22.08
C LYS A 364 -13.23 -2.73 -23.03
N THR A 365 -13.83 -1.63 -22.59
CA THR A 365 -13.98 -0.39 -23.34
C THR A 365 -13.78 0.79 -22.40
N MET A 366 -12.54 1.29 -22.32
CA MET A 366 -12.25 2.44 -21.47
C MET A 366 -12.82 3.70 -22.12
N ALA A 367 -13.75 4.38 -21.43
CA ALA A 367 -14.34 5.63 -21.89
C ALA A 367 -13.74 6.82 -21.15
N GLY A 368 -13.45 7.91 -21.87
CA GLY A 368 -13.10 9.21 -21.31
C GLY A 368 -14.27 10.19 -21.35
N GLY A 369 -14.02 11.42 -20.91
CA GLY A 369 -14.99 12.51 -21.05
C GLY A 369 -15.16 12.91 -22.52
N GLY A 370 -16.40 12.98 -23.03
CA GLY A 370 -16.75 13.22 -24.45
C GLY A 370 -16.34 14.56 -25.08
N GLY A 371 -15.53 15.34 -24.39
CA GLY A 371 -14.88 16.57 -24.83
C GLY A 371 -13.80 16.93 -23.82
N ASP A 372 -14.21 17.18 -22.57
CA ASP A 372 -13.34 17.57 -21.45
C ASP A 372 -12.33 16.48 -21.02
N GLY A 373 -12.47 15.24 -21.53
CA GLY A 373 -11.53 14.14 -21.30
C GLY A 373 -10.39 14.04 -22.31
N VAL A 374 -10.34 14.91 -23.33
CA VAL A 374 -9.28 14.91 -24.35
C VAL A 374 -8.68 16.30 -24.47
N SER A 375 -7.35 16.38 -24.40
CA SER A 375 -6.60 17.63 -24.52
C SER A 375 -5.50 17.51 -25.57
N ILE A 376 -5.40 18.51 -26.46
CA ILE A 376 -4.34 18.55 -27.47
C ILE A 376 -3.03 18.98 -26.80
N ARG A 377 -1.98 18.16 -26.96
CA ARG A 377 -0.61 18.46 -26.49
C ARG A 377 0.20 19.16 -27.58
N ALA A 378 0.09 18.68 -28.83
CA ALA A 378 0.64 19.32 -30.02
C ALA A 378 -0.16 18.94 -31.28
N LEU A 379 -0.33 19.89 -32.20
CA LEU A 379 -0.83 19.65 -33.56
C LEU A 379 0.34 19.41 -34.51
N ASN A 380 0.11 18.67 -35.59
CA ASN A 380 1.09 18.57 -36.69
C ASN A 380 1.48 19.97 -37.22
N ASN A 381 2.77 20.27 -37.16
CA ASN A 381 3.37 21.53 -37.59
C ASN A 381 4.43 21.36 -38.68
N LYS A 382 4.61 20.14 -39.21
CA LYS A 382 5.64 19.80 -40.22
C LYS A 382 5.09 19.76 -41.65
N GLY A 383 3.90 20.30 -41.86
CA GLY A 383 3.18 20.30 -43.14
C GLY A 383 1.84 19.58 -43.02
N SER A 384 1.25 19.21 -44.15
CA SER A 384 -0.04 18.50 -44.18
C SER A 384 0.06 17.09 -43.60
N PHE A 385 -1.10 16.48 -43.31
CA PHE A 385 -1.21 15.09 -42.91
C PHE A 385 -0.47 14.14 -43.89
N MET A 386 -0.51 14.41 -45.20
CA MET A 386 0.21 13.63 -46.22
C MET A 386 1.73 13.62 -45.98
N ASN A 387 2.31 14.79 -45.67
CA ASN A 387 3.75 14.90 -45.40
C ASN A 387 4.15 14.08 -44.15
N PHE A 388 3.30 14.05 -43.13
CA PHE A 388 3.52 13.23 -41.93
C PHE A 388 3.50 11.73 -42.28
N LEU A 389 2.52 11.27 -43.07
CA LEU A 389 2.40 9.88 -43.49
C LEU A 389 3.63 9.43 -44.31
N GLN A 390 4.04 10.22 -45.30
CA GLN A 390 5.26 9.95 -46.10
C GLN A 390 6.53 9.86 -45.24
N THR A 391 6.63 10.71 -44.21
CA THR A 391 7.81 10.74 -43.32
C THR A 391 7.85 9.57 -42.34
N ARG A 392 6.71 9.20 -41.73
CA ARG A 392 6.69 8.24 -40.60
C ARG A 392 6.31 6.80 -40.99
N TRP A 393 5.46 6.59 -42.00
CA TRP A 393 4.89 5.25 -42.26
C TRP A 393 5.69 4.39 -43.23
N LYS A 394 6.19 4.97 -44.33
CA LYS A 394 7.09 4.29 -45.29
C LYS A 394 7.68 5.32 -46.27
N PRO A 395 9.01 5.52 -46.33
CA PRO A 395 9.62 6.42 -47.32
C PRO A 395 9.67 5.85 -48.75
N HIS A 396 8.83 4.85 -49.07
CA HIS A 396 8.83 4.07 -50.33
C HIS A 396 7.43 3.93 -50.95
N ILE A 397 6.40 4.59 -50.42
CA ILE A 397 5.07 4.65 -51.07
C ILE A 397 4.97 6.00 -51.78
N GLU A 398 4.76 5.96 -53.10
CA GLU A 398 4.55 7.16 -53.92
C GLU A 398 3.27 7.89 -53.51
N LYS A 399 3.26 9.21 -53.68
CA LYS A 399 2.13 10.05 -53.26
C LYS A 399 0.83 9.62 -53.94
N GLU A 400 0.91 9.29 -55.22
CA GLU A 400 -0.19 8.81 -56.06
C GLU A 400 -0.75 7.47 -55.59
N ALA A 401 0.07 6.59 -54.99
CA ALA A 401 -0.38 5.33 -54.42
C ALA A 401 -1.12 5.54 -53.09
N ILE A 402 -0.62 6.45 -52.24
CA ILE A 402 -1.36 6.88 -51.03
C ILE A 402 -2.69 7.51 -51.47
N GLU A 403 -2.69 8.48 -52.38
CA GLU A 403 -3.91 9.15 -52.85
C GLU A 403 -4.87 8.16 -53.54
N GLY A 404 -4.38 7.16 -54.28
CA GLY A 404 -5.22 6.14 -54.93
C GLY A 404 -5.93 5.17 -53.98
N GLU A 405 -5.27 4.75 -52.90
CA GLU A 405 -5.91 3.94 -51.84
C GLU A 405 -6.79 4.79 -50.91
N LEU A 406 -6.41 6.06 -50.69
CA LEU A 406 -6.94 6.89 -49.61
C LEU A 406 -8.00 7.91 -50.05
N MET A 407 -8.09 8.24 -51.35
CA MET A 407 -9.27 8.89 -51.95
C MET A 407 -10.43 7.89 -52.14
N ASN A 408 -10.16 6.58 -52.01
CA ASN A 408 -11.18 5.53 -52.03
C ASN A 408 -12.00 5.40 -50.73
N VAL A 409 -11.91 6.38 -49.80
CA VAL A 409 -12.94 6.58 -48.76
C VAL A 409 -14.34 6.56 -49.39
N THR A 410 -14.52 7.21 -50.55
CA THR A 410 -15.77 7.21 -51.32
C THR A 410 -16.18 5.81 -51.83
N ARG A 411 -15.24 4.88 -52.06
CA ARG A 411 -15.54 3.46 -52.37
C ARG A 411 -15.77 2.58 -51.14
N LYS A 412 -15.25 2.93 -49.96
CA LYS A 412 -15.64 2.32 -48.67
C LYS A 412 -16.99 2.84 -48.16
N THR A 413 -17.43 4.01 -48.65
CA THR A 413 -18.68 4.67 -48.23
C THR A 413 -19.95 3.83 -48.40
N PRO A 414 -20.15 3.00 -49.45
CA PRO A 414 -21.35 2.17 -49.60
C PRO A 414 -21.60 1.15 -48.48
N GLU A 415 -20.55 0.71 -47.78
CA GLU A 415 -20.68 -0.28 -46.69
C GLU A 415 -21.24 0.34 -45.40
N PHE A 416 -21.03 1.64 -45.18
CA PHE A 416 -21.55 2.37 -44.02
C PHE A 416 -22.65 3.39 -44.36
N SER A 417 -22.89 3.71 -45.63
CA SER A 417 -23.88 4.71 -46.05
C SER A 417 -25.27 4.41 -45.51
N GLY A 418 -25.71 3.15 -45.53
CA GLY A 418 -27.00 2.75 -44.96
C GLY A 418 -27.11 3.01 -43.45
N TRP A 419 -26.03 2.82 -42.69
CA TRP A 419 -26.00 3.12 -41.24
C TRP A 419 -25.94 4.62 -40.97
N LEU A 420 -25.13 5.36 -41.73
CA LEU A 420 -25.02 6.81 -41.67
C LEU A 420 -26.36 7.48 -42.03
N GLU A 421 -27.03 6.98 -43.06
CA GLU A 421 -28.35 7.41 -43.50
C GLU A 421 -29.41 7.13 -42.43
N LEU A 422 -29.41 5.95 -41.79
CA LEU A 422 -30.29 5.65 -40.65
C LEU A 422 -30.08 6.59 -39.47
N LEU A 423 -28.82 6.85 -39.09
CA LEU A 423 -28.48 7.80 -38.00
C LEU A 423 -28.92 9.24 -38.32
N ILE A 424 -28.84 9.65 -39.58
CA ILE A 424 -29.22 11.00 -40.03
C ILE A 424 -30.73 11.17 -40.23
N LYS A 425 -31.44 10.10 -40.58
CA LYS A 425 -32.90 10.10 -40.77
C LYS A 425 -33.71 9.94 -39.49
N ASP A 426 -33.07 9.65 -38.36
CA ASP A 426 -33.73 9.64 -37.06
C ASP A 426 -34.35 11.04 -36.76
N PRO A 427 -35.64 11.13 -36.37
CA PRO A 427 -36.30 12.42 -36.14
C PRO A 427 -35.65 13.27 -35.04
N ASP A 428 -34.98 12.66 -34.06
CA ASP A 428 -34.31 13.37 -32.96
C ASP A 428 -32.88 13.81 -33.32
N THR A 429 -32.39 13.48 -34.52
CA THR A 429 -31.04 13.86 -34.97
C THR A 429 -30.94 15.34 -35.31
N THR A 430 -30.27 16.07 -34.43
CA THR A 430 -29.86 17.46 -34.64
C THR A 430 -28.75 17.60 -35.68
N LEU A 431 -28.53 18.82 -36.20
CA LEU A 431 -27.47 19.08 -37.17
C LEU A 431 -26.08 18.71 -36.64
N LEU A 432 -25.79 19.09 -35.39
CA LEU A 432 -24.56 18.72 -34.69
C LEU A 432 -24.32 17.20 -34.71
N THR A 433 -25.38 16.42 -34.50
CA THR A 433 -25.35 14.94 -34.50
C THR A 433 -25.14 14.37 -35.91
N ALA A 434 -25.86 14.88 -36.90
CA ALA A 434 -25.75 14.46 -38.30
C ALA A 434 -24.33 14.72 -38.86
N VAL A 435 -23.84 15.95 -38.72
CA VAL A 435 -22.51 16.35 -39.19
C VAL A 435 -21.41 15.60 -38.44
N SER A 436 -21.57 15.39 -37.12
CA SER A 436 -20.67 14.54 -36.35
C SER A 436 -20.60 13.09 -36.86
N ALA A 437 -21.73 12.47 -37.24
CA ALA A 437 -21.74 11.11 -37.76
C ALA A 437 -20.94 10.98 -39.07
N ILE A 438 -21.08 11.94 -39.99
CA ILE A 438 -20.32 11.98 -41.25
C ILE A 438 -18.81 12.07 -40.96
N ILE A 439 -18.40 13.00 -40.10
CA ILE A 439 -16.98 13.19 -39.73
C ILE A 439 -16.42 11.93 -39.05
N ARG A 440 -17.13 11.36 -38.07
CA ARG A 440 -16.70 10.15 -37.35
C ARG A 440 -16.45 8.98 -38.30
N ALA A 441 -17.38 8.71 -39.23
CA ALA A 441 -17.22 7.64 -40.22
C ALA A 441 -15.99 7.85 -41.13
N ILE A 442 -15.77 9.07 -41.61
CA ILE A 442 -14.63 9.40 -42.48
C ILE A 442 -13.29 9.32 -41.72
N MET A 443 -13.25 9.72 -40.45
CA MET A 443 -12.05 9.54 -39.62
C MET A 443 -11.71 8.06 -39.39
N VAL A 444 -12.71 7.17 -39.20
CA VAL A 444 -12.45 5.71 -39.17
C VAL A 444 -11.89 5.21 -40.50
N CYS A 445 -12.39 5.68 -41.64
CA CYS A 445 -11.84 5.31 -42.94
C CYS A 445 -10.35 5.67 -43.09
N HIS A 446 -9.93 6.81 -42.52
CA HIS A 446 -8.53 7.24 -42.49
C HIS A 446 -7.69 6.43 -41.49
N GLU A 447 -8.23 6.05 -40.33
CA GLU A 447 -7.53 5.22 -39.35
C GLU A 447 -7.32 3.77 -39.85
N GLU A 448 -8.34 3.14 -40.45
CA GLU A 448 -8.22 1.80 -41.07
C GLU A 448 -7.16 1.72 -42.17
N GLY A 449 -6.72 2.88 -42.69
CA GLY A 449 -5.59 3.01 -43.60
C GLY A 449 -4.30 3.40 -42.85
N PRO A 450 -3.65 4.53 -43.21
CA PRO A 450 -2.36 4.93 -42.64
C PRO A 450 -2.50 5.82 -41.38
N GLY A 451 -3.72 6.14 -40.93
CA GLY A 451 -3.99 7.07 -39.83
C GLY A 451 -4.05 6.45 -38.44
N ASN A 452 -3.39 5.31 -38.20
CA ASN A 452 -3.59 4.50 -36.98
C ASN A 452 -3.35 5.28 -35.68
N THR A 453 -4.31 5.21 -34.75
CA THR A 453 -4.12 5.70 -33.38
C THR A 453 -3.19 4.75 -32.61
N GLN A 454 -2.26 5.30 -31.83
CA GLN A 454 -1.30 4.50 -31.06
C GLN A 454 -0.82 5.24 -29.81
N LEU A 455 -0.51 4.45 -28.77
CA LEU A 455 -0.06 4.98 -27.49
C LEU A 455 1.45 5.28 -27.53
N LEU A 456 1.83 6.44 -27.03
CA LEU A 456 3.19 6.96 -27.09
C LEU A 456 3.91 6.76 -25.75
N PHE A 457 4.91 5.87 -25.75
CA PHE A 457 5.76 5.58 -24.59
C PHE A 457 7.20 6.12 -24.71
N ASP A 458 7.54 6.71 -25.85
CA ASP A 458 8.85 7.31 -26.13
C ASP A 458 8.80 8.82 -25.86
N GLU A 459 9.89 9.38 -25.33
CA GLU A 459 10.06 10.84 -25.18
C GLU A 459 10.13 11.57 -26.55
N GLU A 460 10.08 10.84 -27.67
CA GLU A 460 9.88 11.40 -29.01
C GLU A 460 8.68 12.35 -29.00
N ARG A 461 8.93 13.64 -29.27
CA ARG A 461 7.87 14.61 -29.52
C ARG A 461 7.75 14.85 -31.03
N PRO A 462 6.88 14.10 -31.75
CA PRO A 462 6.87 14.07 -33.21
C PRO A 462 6.60 15.45 -33.83
N PHE A 463 5.84 16.29 -33.12
CA PHE A 463 5.42 17.63 -33.54
C PHE A 463 6.11 18.76 -32.75
N GLY A 464 7.25 18.50 -32.10
CA GLY A 464 8.02 19.54 -31.41
C GLY A 464 7.63 19.72 -29.94
N GLU A 465 7.46 20.94 -29.46
CA GLU A 465 7.11 21.17 -28.05
C GLU A 465 5.66 20.77 -27.75
N GLU A 466 5.45 20.00 -26.69
CA GLU A 466 4.15 19.48 -26.27
C GLU A 466 3.74 20.08 -24.94
N ARG A 467 2.52 20.63 -24.88
CA ARG A 467 1.90 21.05 -23.62
C ARG A 467 1.49 19.82 -22.82
N ASP A 468 1.73 19.81 -21.51
CA ASP A 468 1.16 18.84 -20.58
C ASP A 468 0.17 19.57 -19.65
N PRO A 469 -1.16 19.45 -19.84
CA PRO A 469 -2.15 20.03 -18.93
C PRO A 469 -2.23 19.35 -17.56
N TYR A 470 -1.59 18.19 -17.36
CA TYR A 470 -1.66 17.43 -16.11
C TYR A 470 -0.36 17.43 -15.29
N SER A 471 0.78 17.87 -15.85
CA SER A 471 2.06 17.96 -15.14
C SER A 471 1.99 18.77 -13.84
N ASP A 472 1.22 19.87 -13.86
CA ASP A 472 1.05 20.77 -12.70
C ASP A 472 0.12 20.15 -11.64
N MET A 473 -0.78 19.26 -12.04
CA MET A 473 -1.74 18.58 -11.16
C MET A 473 -1.17 17.31 -10.52
N PHE A 474 -0.26 16.62 -11.22
CA PHE A 474 0.35 15.36 -10.79
C PHE A 474 1.88 15.40 -10.98
N PRO A 475 2.61 16.20 -10.17
CA PRO A 475 4.05 16.38 -10.35
C PRO A 475 4.81 15.05 -10.23
N GLY A 476 5.63 14.74 -11.25
CA GLY A 476 6.43 13.51 -11.32
C GLY A 476 5.73 12.31 -12.00
N SER A 477 4.51 12.47 -12.52
CA SER A 477 3.93 11.48 -13.42
C SER A 477 4.66 11.43 -14.76
N SER A 478 4.76 10.24 -15.36
CA SER A 478 5.14 10.09 -16.77
C SER A 478 3.99 10.49 -17.71
N ASP A 479 4.26 10.63 -19.02
CA ASP A 479 3.24 10.92 -20.04
C ASP A 479 2.01 10.00 -20.02
N ASN A 480 2.17 8.76 -19.54
CA ASN A 480 1.11 7.80 -19.29
C ASN A 480 1.10 7.43 -17.80
N PHE A 481 -0.03 7.57 -17.11
CA PHE A 481 -0.16 7.26 -15.68
C PHE A 481 -1.60 6.96 -15.26
N PHE A 482 -1.76 6.20 -14.18
CA PHE A 482 -3.03 5.99 -13.50
C PHE A 482 -3.10 6.87 -12.25
N VAL A 483 -4.24 7.51 -12.01
CA VAL A 483 -4.54 8.19 -10.75
C VAL A 483 -5.89 7.73 -10.20
N GLY A 484 -5.89 7.14 -9.01
CA GLY A 484 -7.10 6.55 -8.45
C GLY A 484 -6.89 5.69 -7.21
N TYR A 485 -7.93 4.95 -6.84
CA TYR A 485 -7.97 4.08 -5.67
C TYR A 485 -7.60 2.64 -6.05
N ARG A 486 -6.57 2.12 -5.37
CA ARG A 486 -6.19 0.70 -5.40
C ARG A 486 -6.74 -0.03 -4.18
N VAL A 487 -7.18 -1.27 -4.38
CA VAL A 487 -7.84 -2.11 -3.37
C VAL A 487 -7.14 -3.45 -3.31
N GLY A 488 -6.69 -3.87 -2.13
CA GLY A 488 -6.01 -5.17 -1.99
C GLY A 488 -4.67 -5.29 -2.72
N LYS A 489 -4.05 -4.16 -3.10
CA LYS A 489 -2.71 -4.08 -3.73
C LYS A 489 -1.61 -3.81 -2.70
N TYR A 490 -1.86 -2.89 -1.76
CA TYR A 490 -0.89 -2.43 -0.78
C TYR A 490 -1.12 -3.06 0.59
N VAL A 491 -0.05 -3.13 1.39
CA VAL A 491 -0.09 -3.52 2.80
C VAL A 491 -0.04 -2.30 3.72
N GLY A 492 -0.80 -2.36 4.79
CA GLY A 492 -0.85 -1.40 5.87
C GLY A 492 -0.97 -2.08 7.24
N CYS A 493 -1.09 -1.26 8.27
CA CYS A 493 -1.26 -1.67 9.65
C CYS A 493 -2.40 -0.86 10.29
N TYR A 494 -3.11 -1.44 11.26
CA TYR A 494 -3.97 -0.66 12.14
C TYR A 494 -3.13 0.30 12.99
N VAL A 495 -3.57 1.56 13.09
CA VAL A 495 -2.86 2.62 13.83
C VAL A 495 -2.68 2.22 15.31
N SER A 496 -3.70 1.60 15.91
CA SER A 496 -3.64 1.07 17.29
C SER A 496 -2.55 0.00 17.45
N ALA A 497 -2.44 -0.94 16.50
CA ALA A 497 -1.41 -1.98 16.52
C ALA A 497 -0.01 -1.41 16.29
N ALA A 498 0.13 -0.42 15.39
CA ALA A 498 1.40 0.28 15.16
C ALA A 498 1.88 1.03 16.42
N VAL A 499 0.99 1.70 17.15
CA VAL A 499 1.30 2.31 18.45
C VAL A 499 1.74 1.27 19.47
N VAL A 500 1.04 0.13 19.56
CA VAL A 500 1.42 -0.99 20.44
C VAL A 500 2.81 -1.54 20.10
N PHE A 501 3.16 -1.68 18.81
CA PHE A 501 4.49 -2.12 18.39
C PHE A 501 5.60 -1.15 18.83
N VAL A 502 5.39 0.16 18.69
CA VAL A 502 6.35 1.17 19.19
C VAL A 502 6.52 1.07 20.71
N ILE A 503 5.42 0.99 21.47
CA ILE A 503 5.47 0.88 22.93
C ILE A 503 6.20 -0.39 23.38
N LEU A 504 5.87 -1.55 22.80
CA LEU A 504 6.51 -2.83 23.11
C LEU A 504 8.00 -2.83 22.76
N GLY A 505 8.39 -2.24 21.63
CA GLY A 505 9.79 -2.13 21.25
C GLY A 505 10.60 -1.23 22.17
N CYS A 506 10.03 -0.09 22.60
CA CYS A 506 10.64 0.78 23.61
C CYS A 506 10.81 0.05 24.96
N ILE A 507 9.81 -0.71 25.41
CA ILE A 507 9.89 -1.53 26.62
C ILE A 507 11.00 -2.59 26.52
N ALA A 508 11.14 -3.26 25.37
CA ALA A 508 12.20 -4.25 25.15
C ALA A 508 13.61 -3.64 25.26
N ILE A 509 13.83 -2.46 24.68
CA ILE A 509 15.11 -1.73 24.77
C ILE A 509 15.37 -1.27 26.21
N LEU A 510 14.36 -0.74 26.91
CA LEU A 510 14.47 -0.39 28.33
C LEU A 510 14.85 -1.60 29.20
N VAL A 511 14.25 -2.76 28.97
CA VAL A 511 14.59 -4.01 29.67
C VAL A 511 16.01 -4.47 29.33
N ALA A 512 16.46 -4.36 28.08
CA ALA A 512 17.85 -4.66 27.71
C ALA A 512 18.86 -3.76 28.46
N MET A 513 18.60 -2.45 28.53
CA MET A 513 19.43 -1.51 29.30
C MET A 513 19.40 -1.82 30.81
N PHE A 514 18.23 -2.13 31.37
CA PHE A 514 18.08 -2.51 32.77
C PHE A 514 18.85 -3.79 33.12
N ARG A 515 18.84 -4.81 32.23
CA ARG A 515 19.66 -6.01 32.38
C ARG A 515 21.15 -5.69 32.42
N VAL A 516 21.64 -4.83 31.54
CA VAL A 516 23.05 -4.37 31.53
C VAL A 516 23.40 -3.65 32.82
N TRP A 517 22.50 -2.81 33.35
CA TRP A 517 22.68 -2.12 34.64
C TRP A 517 22.69 -3.09 35.84
N LEU A 518 21.83 -4.11 35.83
CA LEU A 518 21.79 -5.13 36.90
C LEU A 518 23.08 -5.97 36.99
N GLY A 519 23.77 -6.18 35.87
CA GLY A 519 24.94 -7.05 35.79
C GLY A 519 24.61 -8.55 35.83
N PRO A 520 25.64 -9.42 35.71
CA PRO A 520 25.44 -10.86 35.81
C PRO A 520 25.07 -11.26 37.25
N PRO A 521 24.14 -12.21 37.45
CA PRO A 521 23.79 -12.69 38.79
C PRO A 521 24.95 -13.51 39.38
N ALA A 522 25.09 -13.49 40.71
CA ALA A 522 26.07 -14.31 41.42
C ALA A 522 25.63 -15.78 41.51
N LEU A 523 24.32 -16.02 41.46
CA LEU A 523 23.68 -17.31 41.35
C LEU A 523 23.41 -17.63 39.87
N THR A 524 24.01 -18.71 39.34
CA THR A 524 23.87 -19.10 37.93
C THR A 524 23.46 -20.57 37.77
N SER A 525 22.19 -20.78 37.43
CA SER A 525 21.57 -22.07 37.06
C SER A 525 21.56 -23.18 38.14
N TRP A 526 20.51 -24.00 38.06
CA TRP A 526 20.29 -25.20 38.87
C TRP A 526 21.53 -26.12 38.99
N MET A 527 22.17 -26.45 37.86
CA MET A 527 23.31 -27.38 37.82
C MET A 527 24.60 -26.76 38.40
N GLY A 528 24.88 -25.49 38.07
CA GLY A 528 26.09 -24.80 38.55
C GLY A 528 26.09 -24.59 40.06
N GLN A 529 24.91 -24.36 40.64
CA GLN A 529 24.74 -24.22 42.08
C GLN A 529 24.97 -25.53 42.83
N HIS A 530 24.44 -26.67 42.36
CA HIS A 530 24.67 -27.95 43.05
C HIS A 530 26.16 -28.32 43.07
N ILE A 531 26.91 -28.04 42.00
CA ILE A 531 28.36 -28.26 41.95
C ILE A 531 29.09 -27.26 42.88
N TYR A 532 28.75 -25.97 42.84
CA TYR A 532 29.39 -24.96 43.70
C TYR A 532 29.13 -25.18 45.20
N LEU A 533 27.91 -25.59 45.56
CA LEU A 533 27.51 -25.85 46.95
C LEU A 533 28.05 -27.19 47.48
N ALA A 534 28.24 -28.18 46.61
CA ALA A 534 29.00 -29.39 46.95
C ALA A 534 30.50 -29.10 47.20
N HIS A 535 31.06 -28.07 46.56
CA HIS A 535 32.49 -27.73 46.66
C HIS A 535 32.85 -26.75 47.78
N THR A 536 31.87 -26.11 48.42
CA THR A 536 32.09 -25.01 49.39
C THR A 536 31.58 -25.29 50.80
N GLU A 537 31.16 -26.53 51.09
CA GLU A 537 30.61 -27.01 52.38
C GLU A 537 29.44 -26.17 52.97
N ALA A 538 28.90 -25.22 52.20
CA ALA A 538 27.90 -24.27 52.67
C ALA A 538 26.50 -24.88 52.92
N ILE A 539 26.30 -26.17 52.59
CA ILE A 539 25.07 -26.94 52.83
C ILE A 539 25.43 -28.38 53.21
N SER A 540 24.92 -28.87 54.35
CA SER A 540 24.94 -30.29 54.69
C SER A 540 23.90 -31.07 53.86
N LEU A 541 24.26 -31.43 52.62
CA LEU A 541 23.42 -32.25 51.75
C LEU A 541 23.30 -33.67 52.30
N SER A 542 22.11 -34.06 52.77
CA SER A 542 21.80 -35.46 53.05
C SER A 542 21.63 -36.26 51.75
N GLY A 543 21.72 -37.59 51.82
CA GLY A 543 21.83 -38.51 50.67
C GLY A 543 20.67 -38.54 49.65
N LYS A 544 19.68 -37.63 49.74
CA LYS A 544 18.60 -37.46 48.74
C LYS A 544 18.99 -36.58 47.54
N ALA A 545 20.20 -36.03 47.50
CA ALA A 545 20.65 -35.07 46.48
C ALA A 545 20.55 -35.57 45.02
N THR A 546 20.60 -36.89 44.78
CA THR A 546 20.56 -37.47 43.43
C THR A 546 19.20 -37.33 42.75
N GLY A 547 18.08 -37.44 43.48
CA GLY A 547 16.75 -37.16 42.95
C GLY A 547 16.56 -35.68 42.60
N LEU A 548 17.07 -34.81 43.46
CA LEU A 548 17.12 -33.35 43.28
C LEU A 548 18.08 -32.88 42.17
N ALA A 549 18.96 -33.73 41.62
CA ALA A 549 19.78 -33.40 40.46
C ALA A 549 19.10 -33.74 39.11
N SER A 550 18.00 -34.48 39.13
CA SER A 550 17.36 -35.04 37.92
C SER A 550 16.43 -34.08 37.17
N GLY A 551 15.88 -33.08 37.83
CA GLY A 551 14.87 -32.15 37.31
C GLY A 551 13.42 -32.60 37.48
N TYR A 552 13.18 -33.87 37.82
CA TYR A 552 11.84 -34.48 37.78
C TYR A 552 11.09 -34.49 39.11
N GLN A 553 11.71 -34.06 40.21
CA GLN A 553 11.10 -34.06 41.55
C GLN A 553 11.01 -32.65 42.14
N VAL A 554 9.90 -32.37 42.82
CA VAL A 554 9.67 -31.14 43.57
C VAL A 554 10.59 -31.11 44.79
N ALA A 555 11.21 -29.96 45.09
CA ALA A 555 12.07 -29.86 46.26
C ALA A 555 11.26 -30.10 47.55
N GLU A 556 11.70 -31.07 48.36
CA GLU A 556 11.13 -31.39 49.67
C GLU A 556 11.26 -30.20 50.63
N ARG A 557 10.42 -30.14 51.69
CA ARG A 557 10.52 -29.08 52.71
C ARG A 557 11.86 -29.17 53.43
N ASP A 558 12.34 -28.01 53.88
CA ASP A 558 13.47 -27.85 54.81
C ASP A 558 14.88 -28.19 54.27
N LEU A 559 15.15 -27.91 52.98
CA LEU A 559 16.50 -27.93 52.37
C LEU A 559 17.46 -26.82 52.86
N GLY A 560 17.13 -26.12 53.94
CA GLY A 560 17.95 -25.06 54.54
C GLY A 560 17.89 -23.69 53.84
N ARG A 561 18.77 -22.78 54.27
CA ARG A 561 18.88 -21.41 53.73
C ARG A 561 20.24 -21.18 53.10
N LEU A 562 20.22 -20.76 51.84
CA LEU A 562 21.40 -20.36 51.08
C LEU A 562 21.90 -19.00 51.56
N ARG A 563 23.19 -18.90 51.89
CA ARG A 563 23.88 -17.65 52.23
C ARG A 563 25.08 -17.46 51.31
N LEU A 564 25.22 -16.25 50.76
CA LEU A 564 26.40 -15.84 50.00
C LEU A 564 27.20 -14.86 50.86
N TYR A 565 28.45 -15.21 51.17
CA TYR A 565 29.36 -14.30 51.86
C TYR A 565 29.65 -13.09 50.99
N THR A 566 29.36 -11.89 51.50
CA THR A 566 29.87 -10.66 50.90
C THR A 566 31.36 -10.58 51.18
N GLN A 567 32.20 -10.85 50.18
CA GLN A 567 33.65 -10.68 50.29
C GLN A 567 33.96 -9.19 50.51
N LYS A 568 34.04 -8.80 51.79
CA LYS A 568 34.50 -7.47 52.20
C LYS A 568 36.00 -7.43 51.93
N ARG A 569 36.44 -6.32 51.35
CA ARG A 569 37.78 -6.01 50.89
C ARG A 569 38.82 -6.01 52.03
N GLU A 570 39.27 -7.17 52.49
CA GLU A 570 40.38 -7.27 53.46
C GLU A 570 41.08 -8.64 53.58
N GLU A 571 41.13 -9.44 52.51
CA GLU A 571 41.99 -10.65 52.45
C GLU A 571 42.99 -10.57 51.28
N ALA A 572 43.94 -9.66 51.42
CA ALA A 572 45.19 -9.65 50.66
C ALA A 572 46.35 -9.79 51.66
N GLY A 573 46.48 -10.96 52.29
CA GLY A 573 47.44 -11.12 53.39
C GLY A 573 47.47 -12.45 54.15
N ALA A 574 46.98 -13.56 53.61
CA ALA A 574 47.20 -14.89 54.21
C ALA A 574 47.20 -16.01 53.15
N MET A 575 47.78 -17.16 53.51
CA MET A 575 47.80 -18.40 52.72
C MET A 575 48.46 -18.33 51.32
N LEU A 576 49.78 -18.16 51.31
CA LEU A 576 50.65 -19.06 50.52
C LEU A 576 52.04 -19.18 51.18
N LYS A 577 52.11 -19.97 52.25
CA LYS A 577 53.29 -20.79 52.53
C LYS A 577 52.82 -22.24 52.55
N GLN A 578 53.39 -23.03 51.65
CA GLN A 578 53.13 -24.47 51.60
C GLN A 578 53.68 -25.14 52.85
N ASP A 579 52.92 -26.06 53.43
CA ASP A 579 53.52 -27.16 54.15
C ASP A 579 54.38 -27.96 53.15
N ARG A 580 55.68 -27.95 53.40
CA ARG A 580 56.60 -28.97 52.90
C ARG A 580 57.02 -29.76 54.13
N GLY A 581 56.47 -30.96 54.28
CA GLY A 581 57.08 -31.93 55.18
C GLY A 581 58.38 -32.43 54.55
N GLU A 582 59.49 -32.30 55.27
CA GLU A 582 60.45 -33.39 55.49
C GLU A 582 61.54 -32.97 56.50
N GLU A 583 62.02 -33.98 57.23
CA GLU A 583 63.16 -34.03 58.16
C GLU A 583 63.17 -33.14 59.43
N LEU A 584 63.17 -33.85 60.56
CA LEU A 584 63.38 -33.35 61.91
C LEU A 584 64.65 -34.02 62.46
N GLU A 585 65.83 -33.42 62.23
CA GLU A 585 67.03 -33.73 63.01
C GLU A 585 67.24 -32.68 64.13
N ARG A 586 67.07 -33.16 65.35
CA ARG A 586 67.85 -32.86 66.58
C ARG A 586 68.14 -31.40 67.03
N GLN A 587 67.78 -31.21 68.30
CA GLN A 587 68.53 -30.61 69.43
C GLN A 587 68.15 -29.21 69.96
N SER A 588 67.93 -29.18 71.29
CA SER A 588 68.12 -28.07 72.25
C SER A 588 67.28 -26.78 72.10
N SER A 589 66.78 -26.13 73.15
CA SER A 589 66.77 -26.42 74.61
C SER A 589 65.91 -25.41 75.39
N LYS A 590 65.27 -25.87 76.48
CA LYS A 590 64.92 -25.15 77.75
C LYS A 590 64.01 -23.90 77.78
N GLY A 591 63.24 -23.80 78.88
CA GLY A 591 62.45 -22.64 79.34
C GLY A 591 60.94 -22.96 79.37
N GLU A 592 60.29 -23.40 80.46
CA GLU A 592 60.06 -22.76 81.78
C GLU A 592 59.46 -21.33 81.66
N ASP A 593 58.39 -20.93 82.37
CA ASP A 593 57.41 -21.68 83.19
C ASP A 593 56.18 -20.78 83.51
N SER A 594 55.17 -21.29 84.24
CA SER A 594 54.16 -20.55 85.06
C SER A 594 53.24 -19.48 84.39
N GLU A 595 52.07 -19.06 84.91
CA GLU A 595 51.09 -19.53 85.92
C GLU A 595 49.72 -18.90 85.49
N ASN A 596 48.58 -19.59 85.44
CA ASN A 596 47.69 -20.03 86.52
C ASN A 596 46.73 -18.95 87.09
N ARG A 597 45.46 -19.37 87.28
CA ARG A 597 44.30 -18.74 87.95
C ARG A 597 43.40 -17.76 87.16
N GLY A 598 42.10 -17.96 87.37
CA GLY A 598 41.02 -17.02 87.05
C GLY A 598 40.04 -16.91 88.22
N ILE A 599 38.77 -16.62 87.90
CA ILE A 599 37.59 -16.47 88.79
C ILE A 599 37.50 -15.11 89.52
N ILE A 600 36.39 -14.41 89.26
CA ILE A 600 35.45 -13.82 90.26
C ILE A 600 34.08 -13.62 89.54
N THR A 601 32.99 -13.61 90.31
CA THR A 601 31.58 -13.76 89.89
C THR A 601 30.67 -12.69 90.53
N HIS A 602 29.40 -12.61 90.07
CA HIS A 602 28.26 -11.88 90.68
C HIS A 602 28.32 -10.33 90.63
N ASP A 603 27.24 -9.52 90.62
CA ASP A 603 25.75 -9.66 90.68
C ASP A 603 25.10 -8.40 90.03
N ASP A 604 23.80 -8.20 89.75
CA ASP A 604 22.51 -8.97 89.66
C ASP A 604 21.51 -8.08 88.82
N ASP A 605 20.26 -8.50 88.56
CA ASP A 605 18.98 -7.75 88.85
C ASP A 605 17.72 -8.36 88.16
N MET A 606 16.54 -8.14 88.76
CA MET A 606 15.23 -8.77 88.48
C MET A 606 14.30 -7.98 87.54
N GLY A 607 13.30 -8.66 86.93
CA GLY A 607 12.20 -7.97 86.22
C GLY A 607 11.05 -8.86 85.71
N MET A 608 9.98 -9.00 86.50
CA MET A 608 8.66 -9.61 86.17
C MET A 608 7.96 -8.99 84.92
N ARG A 609 6.89 -9.54 84.28
CA ARG A 609 5.82 -10.48 84.68
C ARG A 609 5.05 -11.07 83.47
N GLU A 610 4.29 -12.14 83.68
CA GLU A 610 3.40 -12.80 82.70
C GLU A 610 2.03 -12.12 82.50
N ARG A 611 1.31 -12.49 81.42
CA ARG A 611 -0.12 -12.91 81.45
C ARG A 611 -0.56 -13.65 80.18
N GLU A 612 -1.30 -14.74 80.35
CA GLU A 612 -1.98 -15.53 79.31
C GLU A 612 -3.52 -15.55 79.52
N ARG A 613 -4.25 -16.23 78.60
CA ARG A 613 -5.64 -16.79 78.71
C ARG A 613 -6.82 -15.82 78.50
N GLU A 614 -8.00 -16.23 77.99
CA GLU A 614 -8.50 -17.47 77.35
C GLU A 614 -9.86 -17.19 76.60
N ILE A 615 -10.07 -17.83 75.43
CA ILE A 615 -11.21 -18.69 74.96
C ILE A 615 -12.72 -18.21 74.95
N SER A 616 -13.50 -18.80 74.01
CA SER A 616 -14.99 -18.96 73.92
C SER A 616 -15.81 -17.82 73.26
N THR A 617 -16.22 -17.88 71.97
CA THR A 617 -17.38 -18.58 71.33
C THR A 617 -18.79 -18.17 71.78
N ASP A 618 -19.57 -17.52 70.89
CA ASP A 618 -20.82 -18.06 70.30
C ASP A 618 -21.47 -17.13 69.22
N SER A 619 -22.48 -17.62 68.50
CA SER A 619 -23.25 -17.00 67.39
C SER A 619 -24.62 -17.71 67.24
N PRO A 620 -25.53 -17.38 66.28
CA PRO A 620 -25.66 -16.22 65.38
C PRO A 620 -26.94 -15.42 65.80
N PRO A 621 -28.11 -15.29 65.08
CA PRO A 621 -28.45 -15.17 63.65
C PRO A 621 -29.46 -14.03 63.29
N ALA A 622 -29.87 -14.00 62.01
CA ALA A 622 -31.09 -13.37 61.43
C ALA A 622 -31.14 -11.81 61.33
N LEU A 623 -31.69 -11.18 60.28
CA LEU A 623 -32.35 -11.64 59.04
C LEU A 623 -32.24 -10.55 57.92
N ASN A 624 -32.45 -10.92 56.64
CA ASN A 624 -33.14 -10.22 55.51
C ASN A 624 -33.46 -8.70 55.61
N GLN A 625 -33.47 -7.86 54.56
CA GLN A 625 -33.60 -7.96 53.08
C GLN A 625 -33.12 -6.59 52.51
N ARG A 626 -32.90 -6.32 51.22
CA ARG A 626 -33.50 -6.83 49.98
C ARG A 626 -32.58 -6.57 48.79
#